data_AF-A0A916LIL2-F1
#
_entry.id   AF-A0A916LIL2-F1
#
_cell.length_a   1.000
_cell.length_b   1.000
_cell.length_c   1.000
_cell.angle_alpha   90.00
_cell.angle_beta   90.00
_cell.angle_gamma   90.00
#
_symmetry.space_group_name_H-M   'P 1'
#
loop_
_entity.id
_entity.type
_entity.pdbx_description
1 polymer ?
#
loop_
_entity_poly.entity_id
_entity_poly.type
_entity_poly.pdbx_seq_one_letter_code
_entity_poly.pdbx_strand_id
1 'polypeptide(L)' 'MIGQLEPLTRRYYESFSRCFGCGRIYWPGSHHARLVRLVERLRDQLTTST' A
#
# COMPACT_ATOMS: atom_id res chain seq x y z
N MET A 1 -3.80 1.09 16.37
CA MET A 1 -4.05 0.75 14.94
C MET A 1 -5.02 -0.43 14.80
N ILE A 2 -4.76 -1.55 15.47
CA ILE A 2 -5.56 -2.78 15.40
C ILE A 2 -7.05 -2.60 15.78
N GLY A 3 -7.36 -1.75 16.75
CA GLY A 3 -8.75 -1.49 17.18
C GLY A 3 -9.59 -0.62 16.22
N GLN A 4 -9.00 -0.13 15.12
CA GLN A 4 -9.69 0.67 14.11
C GLN A 4 -9.96 -0.10 12.81
N LEU A 5 -9.51 -1.36 12.74
CA LEU A 5 -9.75 -2.24 11.61
C LEU A 5 -11.04 -3.01 11.86
N GLU A 6 -11.87 -3.17 10.81
CA GLU A 6 -13.00 -4.08 10.91
C GLU A 6 -12.50 -5.51 11.21
N PRO A 7 -13.23 -6.29 12.03
CA PRO A 7 -12.78 -7.60 12.49
C PRO A 7 -12.36 -8.56 11.38
N LEU A 8 -13.06 -8.51 10.24
CA LEU A 8 -12.74 -9.33 9.07
C LEU A 8 -11.49 -8.84 8.33
N THR A 9 -11.28 -7.53 8.23
CA THR A 9 -10.08 -6.97 7.59
C THR A 9 -8.81 -7.41 8.31
N ARG A 10 -8.83 -7.47 9.64
CA ARG A 10 -7.70 -8.00 10.44
C ARG A 10 -7.45 -9.50 10.21
N ARG A 11 -8.48 -10.26 9.85
CA ARG A 11 -8.37 -11.71 9.63
C ARG A 11 -7.68 -12.06 8.31
N TYR A 12 -7.86 -11.24 7.28
CA TYR A 12 -7.40 -11.54 5.92
C TYR A 12 -6.13 -10.79 5.50
N TYR A 13 -5.69 -9.80 6.29
CA TYR A 13 -4.55 -8.97 5.95
C TYR A 13 -3.61 -8.80 7.13
N GLU A 14 -2.30 -8.93 6.87
CA GLU A 14 -1.24 -8.83 7.88
C GLU A 14 -0.51 -7.47 7.80
N SER A 15 -0.57 -6.80 6.65
CA SER A 15 0.17 -5.57 6.37
C SER A 15 -0.77 -4.37 6.24
N PHE A 16 -0.53 -3.36 7.07
CA PHE A 16 -1.30 -2.12 7.09
C PHE A 16 -0.38 -0.91 7.11
N SER A 17 -0.80 0.14 6.40
CA SER A 17 -0.15 1.44 6.39
C SER A 17 -1.15 2.51 6.83
N ARG A 18 -0.69 3.54 7.53
CA ARG A 18 -1.52 4.68 7.92
C ARG A 18 -0.96 5.96 7.34
N CYS A 19 -1.81 6.78 6.73
CA CYS A 19 -1.41 8.11 6.30
C CYS A 19 -1.23 9.03 7.52
N PHE A 20 -0.05 9.63 7.69
CA PHE A 20 0.22 10.57 8.78
C PHE A 20 -0.58 11.88 8.68
N GLY A 21 -0.98 12.29 7.47
CA GLY A 21 -1.75 13.52 7.26
C GLY A 21 -3.25 13.37 7.55
N CYS A 22 -3.89 12.33 6.99
CA CYS A 22 -5.35 12.15 7.11
C CYS A 22 -5.77 11.00 8.03
N GLY A 23 -4.83 10.23 8.56
CA GLY A 23 -5.09 9.15 9.51
C GLY A 23 -5.74 7.88 8.94
N ARG A 24 -6.05 7.83 7.63
CA ARG A 24 -6.66 6.66 6.97
C ARG A 24 -5.72 5.46 6.96
N ILE A 25 -6.29 4.26 7.10
CA ILE A 25 -5.58 2.97 7.06
C ILE A 25 -5.76 2.34 5.67
N TYR A 26 -4.67 1.81 5.12
CA TYR A 26 -4.59 1.17 3.81
C TYR A 26 -3.97 -0.21 3.96
N TRP A 27 -4.30 -1.13 3.06
CA TRP A 27 -3.74 -2.48 2.99
C TRP A 27 -3.67 -2.95 1.53
N PRO A 28 -2.80 -3.92 1.20
CA PRO A 28 -2.63 -4.37 -0.17
C PRO A 28 -3.84 -5.18 -0.65
N GLY A 29 -4.56 -4.67 -1.64
CA GLY A 29 -5.58 -5.44 -2.37
C GLY A 29 -4.96 -6.34 -3.46
N SER A 30 -5.81 -7.08 -4.19
CA SER A 30 -5.40 -8.06 -5.22
C SER A 30 -4.48 -7.50 -6.31
N HIS A 31 -4.56 -6.20 -6.58
CA HIS A 31 -3.75 -5.53 -7.61
C HIS A 31 -2.46 -4.91 -7.08
N HIS A 32 -2.18 -4.97 -5.77
CA HIS A 32 -1.05 -4.30 -5.14
C HIS A 32 0.29 -4.65 -5.80
N ALA A 33 0.58 -5.94 -5.98
CA ALA A 33 1.83 -6.39 -6.59
C ALA A 33 2.03 -5.85 -8.02
N ARG A 34 0.95 -5.78 -8.82
CA ARG A 34 1.01 -5.23 -10.19
C ARG A 34 1.28 -3.73 -10.16
N LEU A 35 0.63 -3.00 -9.25
CA LEU A 35 0.82 -1.55 -9.11
C LEU A 35 2.23 -1.21 -8.61
N VAL A 36 2.76 -1.98 -7.65
CA VAL A 36 4.14 -1.80 -7.18
C VAL A 36 5.14 -1.94 -8.32
N ARG A 37 5.05 -3.02 -9.11
CA ARG A 37 5.92 -3.25 -10.27
C ARG A 37 5.82 -2.13 -11.32
N LEU A 38 4.63 -1.57 -11.53
CA LEU A 38 4.45 -0.45 -12.45
C LEU A 38 5.16 0.80 -11.93
N VAL A 39 4.98 1.13 -10.65
CA VAL A 39 5.62 2.29 -10.02
C VAL A 39 7.15 2.15 -10.03
N GLU A 40 7.69 0.98 -9.69
CA GLU A 40 9.13 0.70 -9.75
C GLU A 40 9.69 0.96 -11.14
N ARG A 41 9.06 0.40 -12.18
CA ARG A 41 9.46 0.62 -13.58
C ARG A 41 9.47 2.10 -13.95
N LEU A 42 8.46 2.86 -13.54
CA LEU A 42 8.40 4.30 -13.82
C LEU A 42 9.49 5.07 -13.08
N ARG A 43 9.82 4.69 -11.84
CA ARG A 43 10.92 5.30 -11.08
C ARG A 43 12.27 5.06 -11.75
N ASP A 44 12.52 3.84 -12.20
CA ASP A 44 13.77 3.49 -12.91
C ASP A 44 13.93 4.29 -14.21
N GLN A 45 12.83 4.53 -14.94
CA GLN A 45 12.84 5.36 -16.15
C GLN A 45 13.16 6.83 -15.84
N LEU A 46 12.62 7.37 -14.75
CA LEU A 46 12.89 8.74 -14.33
C LEU A 46 14.35 8.93 -13.89
N THR A 47 14.93 7.95 -13.21
CA THR A 47 16.34 8.02 -12.77
C THR A 47 17.34 7.83 -13.90
N THR A 48 16.97 7.13 -14.98
CA THR A 48 17.85 6.89 -16.14
C THR A 48 17.82 8.05 -17.14
N SER A 49 16.80 8.92 -17.06
CA SER A 49 16.62 10.06 -17.98
C SER A 49 17.23 11.38 -17.48
N THR A 50 18.04 11.33 -16.41
CA THR A 50 18.83 12.45 -15.85
C THR A 50 20.31 12.08 -15.92
#